data_AF-A0A8J4L7F1-F1
#
_entry.id   AF-A0A8J4L7F1-F1
#
_cell.length_a   1.000
_cell.length_b   1.000
_cell.length_c   1.000
_cell.angle_alpha   90.00
_cell.angle_beta   90.00
_cell.angle_gamma   90.00
#
_symmetry.space_group_name_H-M   'P 1'
#
loop_
_entity.id
_entity.type
_entity.pdbx_description
1 polymer ?
#
loop_
_entity_poly.entity_id
_entity_poly.type
_entity_poly.pdbx_seq_one_letter_code
_entity_poly.pdbx_strand_id
1 'polypeptide(L)'
;VEDMVSPDTCVCRTDEGRLVEGLREAMLETVIPRGEADRVMVVLGEHAGRVGRILEREPARSRALVQLERDEAGRVVPLDYDAVCHYLGGHEDD
;
A
#
# COMPACT_ATOMS: atom_id res chain seq x y z
N VAL A 1 -8.22 0.75 4.42
CA VAL A 1 -8.28 0.40 5.86
C VAL A 1 -8.34 1.70 6.63
N GLU A 2 -9.29 1.85 7.54
CA GLU A 2 -9.44 3.07 8.37
C GLU A 2 -8.70 2.91 9.70
N ASP A 3 -8.81 1.74 10.34
CA ASP A 3 -8.22 1.48 11.66
C ASP A 3 -7.90 -0.02 11.85
N MET A 4 -6.89 -0.32 12.68
CA MET A 4 -6.49 -1.68 13.07
C MET A 4 -6.89 -1.96 14.51
N VAL A 5 -7.78 -2.93 14.73
CA VAL A 5 -8.31 -3.28 16.06
C VAL A 5 -7.43 -4.31 16.77
N SER A 6 -6.87 -5.25 15.99
CA SER A 6 -5.86 -6.23 16.40
C SER A 6 -4.88 -6.41 15.23
N PRO A 7 -3.79 -7.18 15.40
CA PRO A 7 -2.84 -7.41 14.31
C PRO A 7 -3.48 -7.98 13.02
N ASP A 8 -4.55 -8.76 13.16
CA ASP A 8 -5.21 -9.49 12.06
C ASP A 8 -6.65 -9.02 11.79
N THR A 9 -7.16 -8.03 12.52
CA THR A 9 -8.54 -7.55 12.39
C THR A 9 -8.59 -6.03 12.26
N CYS A 10 -9.36 -5.53 11.29
CA CYS A 10 -9.44 -4.11 10.99
C CYS A 10 -10.88 -3.61 10.78
N VAL A 11 -10.98 -2.29 10.70
CA VAL A 11 -12.15 -1.56 10.24
C VAL A 11 -11.86 -0.99 8.86
N CYS A 12 -12.74 -1.26 7.90
CA CYS A 12 -12.64 -0.70 6.55
C CYS A 12 -13.86 0.18 6.24
N ARG A 13 -13.61 1.21 5.45
CA ARG A 13 -14.65 1.97 4.76
C ARG A 13 -14.71 1.51 3.31
N THR A 14 -15.89 1.14 2.84
CA THR A 14 -16.12 0.85 1.41
C THR A 14 -16.14 2.15 0.60
N ASP A 15 -16.02 2.08 -0.72
CA ASP A 15 -16.11 3.27 -1.59
C ASP A 15 -17.47 3.98 -1.47
N GLU A 16 -18.54 3.25 -1.14
CA GLU A 16 -19.87 3.80 -0.83
C GLU A 16 -19.97 4.48 0.56
N GLY A 17 -18.87 4.54 1.31
CA GLY A 17 -18.79 5.18 2.63
C GLY A 17 -19.27 4.32 3.81
N ARG A 18 -19.60 3.04 3.59
CA ARG A 18 -20.04 2.12 4.66
C ARG A 18 -18.85 1.65 5.48
N LEU A 19 -18.97 1.75 6.81
CA LEU A 19 -18.01 1.16 7.74
C LEU A 19 -18.31 -0.33 7.93
N VAL A 20 -17.28 -1.17 7.84
CA VAL A 20 -17.34 -2.61 8.06
C VAL A 20 -16.26 -2.98 9.07
N GLU A 21 -16.70 -3.51 10.21
CA GLU A 21 -15.85 -3.87 11.35
C GLU A 21 -15.65 -5.39 11.42
N GLY A 22 -14.62 -5.82 12.14
CA GLY A 22 -14.36 -7.25 12.36
C GLY A 22 -13.85 -8.00 11.13
N LEU A 23 -13.32 -7.28 10.14
CA LEU A 23 -12.75 -7.87 8.94
C LEU A 23 -11.39 -8.47 9.28
N ARG A 24 -11.24 -9.77 9.03
CA ARG A 24 -9.95 -10.45 9.14
C ARG A 24 -9.08 -10.11 7.94
N GLU A 25 -7.78 -9.97 8.15
CA GLU A 25 -6.79 -9.72 7.10
C GLU A 25 -6.94 -10.71 5.93
N ALA A 26 -7.19 -11.99 6.22
CA ALA A 26 -7.41 -13.04 5.22
C ALA A 26 -8.66 -12.85 4.33
N MET A 27 -9.51 -11.86 4.60
CA MET A 27 -10.66 -11.49 3.77
C MET A 27 -10.36 -10.32 2.84
N LEU A 28 -9.16 -9.73 2.93
CA LEU A 28 -8.74 -8.56 2.18
C LEU A 28 -7.69 -8.92 1.15
N GLU A 29 -7.58 -8.06 0.14
CA GLU A 29 -6.60 -8.15 -0.93
C GLU A 29 -5.94 -6.78 -1.10
N THR A 30 -4.67 -6.76 -1.48
CA THR A 30 -3.98 -5.51 -1.76
C THR A 30 -4.47 -4.91 -3.09
N VAL A 31 -4.63 -3.59 -3.12
CA VAL A 31 -4.95 -2.87 -4.35
C VAL A 31 -3.69 -2.22 -4.89
N ILE A 32 -3.30 -2.61 -6.11
CA ILE A 32 -2.19 -1.99 -6.82
C ILE A 32 -2.73 -0.86 -7.69
N PRO A 33 -2.39 0.41 -7.41
CA PRO A 33 -2.89 1.52 -8.19
C PRO A 33 -2.37 1.47 -9.63
N ARG A 34 -3.11 2.10 -10.54
CA ARG A 34 -2.77 2.15 -11.98
C ARG A 34 -2.40 3.54 -12.47
N GLY A 35 -2.70 4.59 -11.71
CA GLY A 35 -2.31 5.95 -12.04
C GLY A 35 -0.80 6.15 -11.93
N GLU A 36 -0.27 7.10 -12.71
CA GLU A 36 1.16 7.43 -12.71
C GLU A 36 1.56 8.28 -11.49
N ALA A 37 0.62 9.04 -10.92
CA ALA A 37 0.82 9.85 -9.72
C ALA A 37 0.41 9.12 -8.42
N ASP A 38 -0.14 7.91 -8.53
CA ASP A 38 -0.61 7.17 -7.37
C ASP A 38 0.58 6.69 -6.53
N ARG A 39 0.43 6.80 -5.21
CA ARG A 39 1.44 6.37 -4.25
C ARG A 39 1.11 4.98 -3.73
N VAL A 40 2.11 4.24 -3.32
CA VAL A 40 1.95 2.96 -2.65
C VAL A 40 2.62 2.98 -1.28
N MET A 41 2.04 2.27 -0.32
CA MET A 41 2.64 1.99 0.97
C MET A 41 3.15 0.54 0.96
N VAL A 42 4.35 0.34 1.48
CA VAL A 42 4.86 -0.99 1.75
C VAL A 42 4.22 -1.50 3.05
N VAL A 43 3.60 -2.67 3.00
CA VAL A 43 2.88 -3.26 4.15
C VAL A 43 3.58 -4.48 4.73
N LEU A 44 4.55 -5.06 4.03
CA LEU A 44 5.31 -6.23 4.48
C LEU A 44 6.84 -6.04 4.30
N GLY A 45 7.62 -6.75 5.12
CA GLY A 45 9.09 -6.82 4.99
C GLY A 45 9.87 -5.63 5.56
N GLU A 46 11.15 -5.52 5.19
CA GLU A 46 12.11 -4.53 5.73
C GLU A 46 11.66 -3.07 5.54
N HIS A 47 10.88 -2.81 4.49
CA HIS A 47 10.45 -1.48 4.11
C HIS A 47 9.04 -1.12 4.58
N ALA A 48 8.40 -1.96 5.41
CA ALA A 48 7.03 -1.75 5.88
C ALA A 48 6.84 -0.36 6.52
N GLY A 49 5.71 0.28 6.21
CA GLY A 49 5.36 1.64 6.62
C GLY A 49 5.93 2.75 5.73
N ARG A 50 6.84 2.45 4.79
CA ARG A 50 7.36 3.46 3.85
C ARG A 50 6.40 3.68 2.68
N VAL A 51 6.35 4.92 2.19
CA VAL A 51 5.58 5.32 1.01
C VAL A 51 6.51 5.46 -0.20
N GLY A 52 6.01 5.12 -1.37
CA GLY A 52 6.75 5.16 -2.63
C GLY A 52 5.85 5.32 -3.85
N ARG A 53 6.47 5.28 -5.03
CA ARG A 53 5.80 5.32 -6.33
C ARG A 53 6.25 4.16 -7.19
N ILE A 54 5.31 3.58 -7.93
CA ILE A 54 5.63 2.52 -8.88
C ILE A 54 6.29 3.13 -10.12
N LEU A 55 7.52 2.73 -10.40
CA LEU A 55 8.23 3.08 -11.63
C LEU A 55 7.93 2.09 -12.75
N GLU A 56 7.85 0.80 -12.43
CA GLU A 56 7.63 -0.27 -13.40
C GLU A 56 6.79 -1.39 -12.78
N ARG A 57 5.94 -2.03 -13.59
CA ARG A 57 5.12 -3.17 -13.21
C ARG A 57 5.58 -4.40 -13.97
N GLU A 58 5.82 -5.50 -13.26
CA GLU A 58 6.20 -6.79 -13.82
C GLU A 58 5.11 -7.82 -13.50
N PRO A 59 3.94 -7.78 -14.17
CA PRO A 59 2.81 -8.65 -13.86
C PRO A 59 3.10 -10.14 -14.04
N ALA A 60 4.02 -10.50 -14.94
CA ALA A 60 4.48 -11.88 -15.12
C ALA A 60 5.22 -12.44 -13.89
N ARG A 61 5.71 -11.56 -13.00
CA ARG A 61 6.41 -11.89 -11.76
C ARG A 61 5.65 -11.44 -10.51
N SER A 62 4.43 -10.94 -10.67
CA SER A 62 3.59 -10.40 -9.58
C SER A 62 4.29 -9.35 -8.70
N ARG A 63 5.09 -8.46 -9.32
CA ARG A 63 5.88 -7.45 -8.59
C ARG A 63 5.93 -6.10 -9.29
N ALA A 64 6.38 -5.08 -8.56
CA ALA A 64 6.66 -3.74 -9.07
C ALA A 64 8.04 -3.23 -8.62
N LEU A 65 8.66 -2.38 -9.44
CA LEU A 65 9.77 -1.54 -9.02
C LEU A 65 9.22 -0.28 -8.37
N VAL A 66 9.53 -0.09 -7.09
CA VAL A 66 9.02 1.02 -6.28
C VAL A 66 10.16 1.93 -5.87
N GLN A 67 10.02 3.23 -6.16
CA GLN A 67 10.89 4.28 -5.64
C GLN A 67 10.34 4.78 -4.30
N LEU A 68 11.09 4.62 -3.22
CA LEU A 68 10.70 5.09 -1.89
C LEU A 68 10.91 6.61 -1.75
N GLU A 69 9.95 7.32 -1.15
CA GLU A 69 9.95 8.80 -1.09
C GLU A 69 10.90 9.41 -0.03
N ARG A 70 11.29 8.67 1.02
CA ARG A 70 12.02 9.20 2.19
C ARG A 70 13.55 9.01 2.20
N ASP A 71 14.16 8.54 1.11
CA ASP A 71 15.62 8.41 1.00
C ASP A 71 16.17 9.54 0.12
N GLU A 72 17.27 10.21 0.52
CA GLU A 72 17.90 11.34 -0.21
C GLU A 72 18.25 11.02 -1.68
N ALA A 73 18.37 9.73 -2.02
CA ALA A 73 18.65 9.23 -3.36
C ALA A 73 17.45 8.53 -4.04
N GLY A 74 16.28 8.47 -3.39
CA GLY A 74 15.09 7.76 -3.89
C GLY A 74 15.36 6.28 -4.16
N ARG A 75 15.61 5.49 -3.11
CA ARG A 75 15.94 4.05 -3.23
C ARG A 75 14.85 3.32 -4.04
N VAL A 76 15.27 2.62 -5.09
CA VAL A 76 14.39 1.77 -5.92
C VAL A 76 14.53 0.32 -5.46
N VAL A 77 13.41 -0.31 -5.14
CA VAL A 77 13.34 -1.71 -4.70
C VAL A 77 12.28 -2.49 -5.45
N PRO A 78 12.55 -3.75 -5.85
CA PRO A 78 11.50 -4.65 -6.32
C PRO A 78 10.66 -5.13 -5.12
N LEU A 79 9.34 -5.02 -5.21
CA LEU A 79 8.40 -5.48 -4.19
C LEU A 79 7.28 -6.29 -4.84
N ASP A 80 6.94 -7.43 -4.24
CA ASP A 80 5.76 -8.22 -4.61
C ASP A 80 4.48 -7.40 -4.41
N TYR A 81 3.45 -7.68 -5.22
CA TYR A 81 2.17 -6.99 -5.08
C TYR A 81 1.54 -7.20 -3.71
N ASP A 82 1.69 -8.38 -3.10
CA ASP A 82 1.22 -8.64 -1.73
C ASP A 82 1.91 -7.77 -0.66
N ALA A 83 3.09 -7.21 -0.97
CA ALA A 83 3.85 -6.38 -0.05
C ALA A 83 3.55 -4.89 -0.16
N VAL A 84 2.71 -4.47 -1.11
CA VAL A 84 2.38 -3.05 -1.35
C VAL A 84 0.89 -2.82 -1.58
N CYS A 85 0.37 -1.67 -1.17
CA CYS A 85 -1.01 -1.29 -1.44
C CYS A 85 -1.12 0.20 -1.80
N HIS A 86 -2.21 0.59 -2.46
CA HIS A 86 -2.50 1.98 -2.77
C HIS A 86 -2.54 2.81 -1.48
N TYR A 87 -1.69 3.84 -1.43
CA TYR A 87 -1.66 4.79 -0.33
C TYR A 87 -2.55 6.00 -0.62
N LEU A 88 -3.69 6.07 0.07
CA LEU A 88 -4.65 7.16 -0.02
C LEU A 88 -4.45 8.26 1.03
N GLY A 89 -3.47 8.11 1.93
CA GLY A 89 -3.20 9.07 3.00
C GLY A 89 -2.55 10.38 2.51
N GLY A 90 -2.53 11.40 3.36
CA GLY A 90 -2.14 12.77 3.00
C GLY A 90 -0.77 12.92 2.32
N HIS A 91 -0.66 13.94 1.46
CA HIS A 91 0.61 14.66 1.29
C HIS A 91 0.97 15.27 2.64
N GLU A 92 2.22 15.18 3.09
CA GLU A 92 2.70 16.01 4.20
C GLU A 92 2.74 17.47 3.71
N ASP A 93 1.59 18.14 3.73
CA ASP A 93 1.40 19.57 3.70
C ASP A 93 0.21 19.85 4.65
N ASP A 94 0.51 19.82 5.96
CA ASP A 94 -0.22 20.54 7.02
C ASP A 94 0.79 21.46 7.73
#